data_AF-A0A143HCX7-F1
#
_entry.id   AF-A0A143HCX7-F1
#
_cell.length_a   1.000
_cell.length_b   1.000
_cell.length_c   1.000
_cell.angle_alpha   90.00
_cell.angle_beta   90.00
_cell.angle_gamma   90.00
#
_symmetry.space_group_name_H-M   'P 1'
#
loop_
_entity.id
_entity.type
_entity.pdbx_description
1 polymer ?
#
loop_
_entity_poly.entity_id
_entity_poly.type
_entity_poly.pdbx_seq_one_letter_code
_entity_poly.pdbx_strand_id
1 'polypeptide(L)'
;MKYVSAFILKLIMTAAILLIINTGIYGGDVSTTLWISLVLTIFAFVLGDILIFTVFSKRYAYVMGNTIATFSDAVLAFVIIYFMGSALYVETVDILAASLLCSIVLGVGEWLFHKYMETKVLEPKQVSCNVSFD
;
A
#
# COMPACT_ATOMS: atom_id res chain seq x y z
N MET A 1 1.44 -19.85 1.26
CA MET A 1 0.80 -18.98 2.29
C MET A 1 1.50 -17.62 2.50
N LYS A 2 2.51 -17.22 1.71
CA LYS A 2 3.24 -15.94 1.88
C LYS A 2 2.45 -14.69 1.42
N TYR A 3 1.54 -14.85 0.46
CA TYR A 3 0.78 -13.73 -0.14
C TYR A 3 -0.28 -13.14 0.81
N VAL A 4 -0.96 -13.99 1.60
CA VAL A 4 -1.98 -13.53 2.55
C VAL A 4 -1.37 -12.69 3.66
N SER A 5 -0.19 -13.08 4.16
CA SER A 5 0.54 -12.31 5.18
C SER A 5 0.99 -10.94 4.66
N ALA A 6 1.40 -10.85 3.39
CA ALA A 6 1.76 -9.57 2.77
C ALA A 6 0.55 -8.64 2.63
N PHE A 7 -0.60 -9.19 2.22
CA PHE A 7 -1.85 -8.44 2.11
C PHE A 7 -2.34 -7.89 3.46
N ILE A 8 -2.32 -8.71 4.51
CA ILE A 8 -2.73 -8.27 5.86
C ILE A 8 -1.81 -7.14 6.38
N LEU A 9 -0.50 -7.25 6.15
CA LEU A 9 0.44 -6.22 6.58
C LEU A 9 0.22 -4.90 5.80
N LYS A 10 -0.10 -4.99 4.50
CA LYS A 10 -0.49 -3.84 3.66
C LYS A 10 -1.77 -3.17 4.17
N LEU A 11 -2.81 -3.94 4.51
CA LEU A 11 -4.05 -3.44 5.13
C LEU A 11 -3.77 -2.67 6.42
N ILE A 12 -2.97 -3.24 7.33
CA ILE A 12 -2.65 -2.61 8.62
C ILE A 12 -1.90 -1.29 8.39
N MET A 13 -0.92 -1.29 7.49
CA MET A 13 -0.14 -0.10 7.15
C MET A 13 -1.04 1.01 6.57
N THR A 14 -1.87 0.68 5.57
CA THR A 14 -2.78 1.64 4.92
C THR A 14 -3.80 2.19 5.91
N ALA A 15 -4.40 1.34 6.74
CA ALA A 15 -5.34 1.78 7.78
C ALA A 15 -4.68 2.69 8.82
N ALA A 16 -3.46 2.37 9.27
CA ALA A 16 -2.73 3.20 10.21
C ALA A 16 -2.41 4.59 9.63
N ILE A 17 -1.94 4.65 8.37
CA ILE A 17 -1.64 5.91 7.69
C ILE A 17 -2.89 6.77 7.53
N LEU A 18 -4.00 6.18 7.05
CA LEU A 18 -5.26 6.91 6.91
C LEU A 18 -5.78 7.42 8.24
N LEU A 19 -5.73 6.63 9.32
CA LEU A 19 -6.17 7.06 10.64
C LEU A 19 -5.34 8.23 11.16
N ILE A 20 -4.00 8.16 11.04
CA ILE A 20 -3.11 9.24 11.51
C ILE A 20 -3.38 10.53 10.74
N ILE A 21 -3.52 10.46 9.41
CA ILE A 21 -3.69 11.66 8.59
C ILE A 21 -5.12 12.19 8.71
N ASN A 22 -6.11 11.36 8.39
CA ASN A 22 -7.49 11.80 8.25
C ASN A 22 -8.12 12.15 9.61
N THR A 23 -7.93 11.30 10.63
CA THR A 23 -8.44 11.58 11.98
C THR A 23 -7.48 12.48 12.76
N GLY A 24 -6.18 12.23 12.71
CA GLY A 24 -5.22 12.96 13.54
C GLY A 24 -4.92 14.40 13.06
N ILE A 25 -4.74 14.60 11.76
CA ILE A 25 -4.39 15.93 11.20
C ILE A 25 -5.64 16.71 10.82
N TYR A 26 -6.57 16.04 10.14
CA TYR A 26 -7.75 16.69 9.56
C TYR A 26 -9.01 16.60 10.41
N GLY A 27 -8.97 15.88 11.55
CA GLY A 27 -10.09 15.80 12.49
C GLY A 27 -11.29 15.00 11.97
N GLY A 28 -11.12 14.18 10.94
CA GLY A 28 -12.19 13.35 10.38
C GLY A 28 -12.59 12.20 11.30
N ASP A 29 -13.86 11.82 11.27
CA ASP A 29 -14.41 10.71 12.03
C ASP A 29 -13.62 9.40 11.82
N VAL A 30 -13.28 8.76 12.94
CA VAL A 30 -12.56 7.47 12.97
C VAL A 30 -13.33 6.40 12.20
N SER A 31 -14.66 6.34 12.40
CA SER A 31 -15.53 5.35 11.74
C SER A 31 -15.47 5.48 10.22
N THR A 32 -15.63 6.71 9.72
CA THR A 32 -15.56 7.03 8.29
C THR A 32 -14.19 6.68 7.70
N THR A 33 -13.12 7.03 8.40
CA THR A 33 -11.75 6.71 7.99
C THR A 33 -11.49 5.21 7.91
N LEU A 34 -12.02 4.44 8.87
CA LEU A 34 -11.92 2.98 8.88
C LEU A 34 -12.62 2.36 7.67
N TRP A 35 -13.81 2.82 7.34
CA TRP A 35 -14.53 2.39 6.14
C TRP A 35 -13.76 2.70 4.85
N ILE A 36 -13.22 3.91 4.73
CA ILE A 36 -12.40 4.30 3.57
C ILE A 36 -11.17 3.41 3.47
N SER A 37 -10.48 3.13 4.58
CA SER A 37 -9.28 2.28 4.57
C SER A 37 -9.56 0.85 4.11
N LEU A 38 -10.71 0.30 4.49
CA LEU A 38 -11.12 -1.06 4.13
C LEU A 38 -11.46 -1.14 2.64
N VAL A 39 -12.25 -0.20 2.14
CA VAL A 39 -12.57 -0.10 0.71
C VAL A 39 -11.30 0.13 -0.10
N LEU A 40 -10.48 1.11 0.29
CA LEU A 40 -9.24 1.43 -0.38
C LEU A 40 -8.32 0.21 -0.49
N THR A 41 -8.18 -0.58 0.59
CA THR A 41 -7.30 -1.75 0.55
C THR A 41 -7.82 -2.85 -0.37
N ILE A 42 -9.13 -3.06 -0.44
CA ILE A 42 -9.73 -4.02 -1.37
C ILE A 42 -9.47 -3.55 -2.82
N PHE A 43 -9.71 -2.27 -3.10
CA PHE A 43 -9.47 -1.70 -4.42
C PHE A 43 -7.99 -1.68 -4.79
N ALA A 44 -7.08 -1.34 -3.88
CA ALA A 44 -5.63 -1.37 -4.11
C ALA A 44 -5.12 -2.79 -4.40
N PHE A 45 -5.67 -3.80 -3.72
CA PHE A 45 -5.32 -5.18 -4.04
C PHE A 45 -5.86 -5.64 -5.39
N VAL A 46 -7.10 -5.28 -5.73
CA VAL A 46 -7.71 -5.70 -7.00
C VAL A 46 -7.17 -4.91 -8.19
N LEU A 47 -7.04 -3.59 -8.07
CA LEU A 47 -6.62 -2.69 -9.15
C LEU A 47 -5.11 -2.42 -9.17
N GLY A 48 -4.43 -2.47 -8.03
CA GLY A 48 -2.97 -2.38 -8.00
C GLY A 48 -2.36 -3.75 -8.27
N ASP A 49 -2.48 -4.65 -7.29
CA ASP A 49 -1.71 -5.90 -7.29
C ASP A 49 -2.14 -6.87 -8.42
N ILE A 50 -3.44 -7.07 -8.67
CA ILE A 50 -3.90 -7.99 -9.74
C ILE A 50 -3.72 -7.41 -11.15
N LEU A 51 -4.00 -6.11 -11.37
CA LEU A 51 -3.80 -5.50 -12.69
C LEU A 51 -2.31 -5.42 -13.04
N ILE A 52 -1.42 -5.02 -12.12
CA ILE A 52 0.03 -5.05 -12.42
C ILE A 52 0.47 -6.47 -12.75
N PHE A 53 0.04 -7.48 -11.98
CA PHE A 53 0.41 -8.88 -12.24
C PHE A 53 -0.11 -9.41 -13.58
N THR A 54 -1.31 -8.98 -13.99
CA THR A 54 -1.96 -9.42 -15.24
C THR A 54 -1.44 -8.66 -16.45
N VAL A 55 -1.26 -7.34 -16.34
CA VAL A 55 -0.83 -6.46 -17.44
C VAL A 55 0.66 -6.61 -17.74
N PHE A 56 1.51 -6.74 -16.72
CA PHE A 56 2.97 -6.84 -16.88
C PHE A 56 3.50 -8.29 -16.95
N SER A 57 2.62 -9.27 -17.13
CA SER A 57 2.93 -10.72 -17.17
C SER A 57 3.86 -11.18 -18.30
N LYS A 58 4.47 -10.27 -19.09
CA LYS A 58 5.54 -10.62 -20.04
C LYS A 58 6.70 -9.63 -20.02
N ARG A 59 7.76 -10.04 -19.32
CA ARG A 59 9.18 -9.92 -19.73
C ARG A 59 9.95 -8.60 -19.49
N TYR A 60 9.35 -7.52 -18.99
CA TYR A 60 10.06 -6.25 -18.67
C TYR A 60 10.04 -5.81 -17.20
N ALA A 61 9.42 -6.59 -16.31
CA ALA A 61 8.86 -6.09 -15.05
C ALA A 61 9.67 -6.36 -13.76
N TYR A 62 10.95 -6.77 -13.82
CA TYR A 62 11.66 -7.13 -12.58
C TYR A 62 12.15 -5.92 -11.75
N VAL A 63 12.39 -4.76 -12.38
CA VAL A 63 12.91 -3.56 -11.66
C VAL A 63 11.95 -2.36 -11.76
N MET A 64 11.25 -2.21 -12.90
CA MET A 64 10.29 -1.13 -13.12
C MET A 64 8.89 -1.43 -12.55
N GLY A 65 8.52 -2.70 -12.41
CA GLY A 65 7.19 -3.11 -11.95
C GLY A 65 6.89 -2.67 -10.51
N ASN A 66 7.90 -2.66 -9.64
CA ASN A 66 7.73 -2.29 -8.25
C ASN A 66 7.40 -0.80 -8.06
N THR A 67 8.00 0.07 -8.88
CA THR A 67 7.72 1.51 -8.81
C THR A 67 6.37 1.85 -9.45
N ILE A 68 6.03 1.14 -10.54
CA ILE A 68 4.75 1.31 -11.24
C ILE A 68 3.58 0.82 -10.37
N ALA A 69 3.75 -0.27 -9.62
CA ALA A 69 2.75 -0.77 -8.69
C ALA A 69 2.45 0.26 -7.59
N THR A 70 3.49 0.77 -6.92
CA THR A 70 3.36 1.80 -5.89
C THR A 70 2.77 3.11 -6.44
N PHE A 71 3.11 3.50 -7.67
CA PHE A 71 2.52 4.68 -8.29
C PHE A 71 1.02 4.50 -8.58
N SER A 72 0.62 3.32 -9.07
CA SER A 72 -0.78 2.98 -9.29
C SER A 72 -1.58 3.01 -7.99
N ASP A 73 -1.05 2.43 -6.91
CA ASP A 73 -1.69 2.41 -5.60
C ASP A 73 -1.80 3.81 -4.98
N ALA A 74 -0.78 4.67 -5.14
CA ALA A 74 -0.84 6.06 -4.69
C ALA A 74 -1.92 6.87 -5.44
N VAL A 75 -2.02 6.73 -6.76
CA VAL A 75 -3.06 7.39 -7.57
C VAL A 75 -4.44 6.88 -7.18
N LEU A 76 -4.59 5.57 -6.99
CA LEU A 76 -5.85 4.98 -6.58
C LEU A 76 -6.27 5.46 -5.19
N ALA A 77 -5.32 5.56 -4.25
CA ALA A 77 -5.55 6.12 -2.93
C ALA A 77 -6.04 7.56 -2.99
N PHE A 78 -5.41 8.39 -3.83
CA PHE A 78 -5.88 9.76 -4.05
C PHE A 78 -7.34 9.80 -4.51
N VAL A 79 -7.67 9.02 -5.56
CA VAL A 79 -9.01 9.01 -6.15
C VAL A 79 -10.07 8.52 -5.16
N ILE A 80 -9.80 7.41 -4.46
CA ILE A 80 -10.77 6.83 -3.51
C ILE A 80 -10.96 7.74 -2.30
N ILE A 81 -9.88 8.26 -1.71
CA ILE A 81 -9.97 9.15 -0.55
C ILE A 81 -10.68 10.45 -0.94
N TYR A 82 -10.43 10.98 -2.13
CA TYR A 82 -11.10 12.18 -2.62
C TYR A 82 -12.60 11.94 -2.84
N PHE A 83 -12.99 10.88 -3.57
CA PHE A 83 -14.40 10.59 -3.86
C PHE A 83 -15.18 10.19 -2.61
N MET A 84 -14.67 9.25 -1.82
CA MET A 84 -15.33 8.84 -0.58
C MET A 84 -15.27 9.94 0.48
N GLY A 85 -14.17 10.67 0.57
CA GLY A 85 -14.04 11.80 1.49
C GLY A 85 -15.04 12.90 1.17
N SER A 86 -15.22 13.24 -0.11
CA SER A 86 -16.24 14.21 -0.55
C SER A 86 -17.68 13.74 -0.31
N ALA A 87 -17.93 12.43 -0.28
CA ALA A 87 -19.27 11.89 -0.05
C ALA A 87 -19.59 11.70 1.44
N LEU A 88 -18.58 11.45 2.28
CA LEU A 88 -18.74 11.05 3.68
C LEU A 88 -18.40 12.17 4.68
N TYR A 89 -17.57 13.15 4.31
CA TYR A 89 -17.25 14.29 5.17
C TYR A 89 -18.18 15.47 4.89
N VAL A 90 -18.71 16.05 5.97
CA VAL A 90 -19.60 17.21 5.93
C VAL A 90 -18.75 18.48 5.99
N GLU A 91 -18.31 19.00 4.83
CA GLU A 91 -17.70 20.32 4.50
C GLU A 91 -16.61 20.95 5.41
N THR A 92 -16.31 20.40 6.58
CA THR A 92 -15.38 20.99 7.57
C THR A 92 -13.93 20.59 7.35
N VAL A 93 -13.67 19.68 6.40
CA VAL A 93 -12.35 19.10 6.15
C VAL A 93 -11.89 19.43 4.74
N ASP A 94 -10.64 19.89 4.62
CA ASP A 94 -9.98 20.10 3.33
C ASP A 94 -9.60 18.73 2.72
N ILE A 95 -10.59 18.07 2.13
CA ILE A 95 -10.52 16.70 1.59
C ILE A 95 -9.44 16.58 0.51
N LEU A 96 -9.23 17.66 -0.27
CA LEU A 96 -8.24 17.67 -1.35
C LEU A 96 -6.82 17.69 -0.79
N ALA A 97 -6.56 18.51 0.23
CA ALA A 97 -5.28 18.49 0.94
C ALA A 97 -5.07 17.15 1.67
N ALA A 98 -6.11 16.58 2.27
CA ALA A 98 -6.06 15.29 2.95
C ALA A 98 -5.76 14.13 2.00
N SER A 99 -6.42 14.08 0.85
CA SER A 99 -6.20 13.02 -0.16
C SER A 99 -4.82 13.12 -0.78
N LEU A 100 -4.33 14.33 -1.06
CA LEU A 100 -2.98 14.55 -1.58
C LEU A 100 -1.93 14.09 -0.57
N LEU A 101 -2.04 14.52 0.69
CA LEU A 101 -1.10 14.12 1.74
C LEU A 101 -1.13 12.60 1.99
N CYS A 102 -2.33 11.99 2.06
CA CYS A 102 -2.49 10.55 2.18
C CYS A 102 -1.83 9.79 1.03
N SER A 103 -2.06 10.19 -0.22
CA SER A 103 -1.50 9.50 -1.39
C SER A 103 0.03 9.54 -1.41
N ILE A 104 0.64 10.67 -1.03
CA ILE A 104 2.09 10.80 -0.93
C ILE A 104 2.63 9.88 0.18
N VAL A 105 2.05 9.94 1.38
CA VAL A 105 2.52 9.13 2.52
C VAL A 105 2.32 7.64 2.26
N LEU A 106 1.20 7.24 1.65
CA LEU A 106 0.95 5.85 1.25
C LEU A 106 1.95 5.37 0.20
N GLY A 107 2.21 6.17 -0.84
CA GLY A 107 3.20 5.83 -1.86
C GLY A 107 4.59 5.63 -1.26
N VAL A 108 5.00 6.48 -0.30
CA VAL A 108 6.27 6.30 0.41
C VAL A 108 6.23 5.05 1.30
N GLY A 109 5.13 4.81 2.02
CA GLY A 109 4.94 3.64 2.88
C GLY A 109 5.04 2.32 2.13
N GLU A 110 4.38 2.24 0.97
CA GLU A 110 4.44 1.06 0.11
C GLU A 110 5.82 0.86 -0.51
N TRP A 111 6.49 1.94 -0.94
CA TRP A 111 7.86 1.83 -1.44
C TRP A 111 8.81 1.28 -0.37
N LEU A 112 8.69 1.76 0.88
CA LEU A 112 9.44 1.23 2.02
C LEU A 112 9.08 -0.23 2.32
N PHE A 113 7.79 -0.58 2.23
CA PHE A 113 7.30 -1.94 2.44
C PHE A 113 7.93 -2.93 1.47
N HIS A 114 7.96 -2.59 0.18
CA HIS A 114 8.59 -3.41 -0.85
C HIS A 114 10.09 -3.60 -0.58
N LYS A 115 10.81 -2.53 -0.23
CA LYS A 115 12.24 -2.59 0.12
C LYS A 115 12.49 -3.45 1.38
N TYR A 116 11.61 -3.37 2.37
CA TYR A 116 11.67 -4.17 3.59
C TYR A 116 11.42 -5.66 3.31
N MET A 117 10.42 -5.99 2.48
CA MET A 117 10.13 -7.38 2.11
C MET A 117 11.28 -8.02 1.33
N GLU A 118 11.90 -7.28 0.40
CA GLU A 118 13.05 -7.77 -0.37
C GLU A 118 14.24 -8.11 0.55
N THR A 119 14.50 -7.26 1.55
CA THR A 119 15.63 -7.42 2.47
C THR A 119 15.41 -8.54 3.51
N LYS A 120 14.18 -8.73 4.00
CA LYS A 120 13.90 -9.68 5.11
C LYS A 120 13.39 -11.07 4.71
N VAL A 121 12.83 -11.24 3.52
CA VAL A 121 12.22 -12.54 3.10
C VAL A 121 13.12 -13.35 2.16
N LEU A 122 14.16 -12.73 1.60
CA LEU A 122 15.11 -13.33 0.66
C LEU A 122 16.54 -13.41 1.21
N GLU A 123 16.74 -13.72 2.48
CA GLU A 123 17.96 -14.43 2.87
C GLU A 123 17.72 -15.94 2.73
N PRO A 124 18.17 -16.59 1.64
CA PRO A 124 18.59 -17.96 1.77
C PRO A 124 19.77 -17.93 2.73
N LYS A 125 19.53 -18.32 3.98
CA LYS A 125 20.59 -18.74 4.89
C LYS A 125 21.47 -19.69 4.09
N GLN A 126 22.65 -19.20 3.70
CA GLN A 126 23.66 -19.96 2.98
C GLN A 126 23.88 -21.24 3.79
N VAL A 127 23.51 -22.38 3.22
CA VAL A 127 23.86 -23.68 3.79
C VAL A 127 25.38 -23.76 3.69
N SER A 128 26.05 -23.51 4.81
CA SER A 128 27.48 -23.80 4.98
C SER A 128 27.66 -25.32 4.84
N CYS A 129 27.87 -25.79 3.63
CA CYS A 129 28.32 -27.15 3.37
C CYS A 129 29.79 -27.19 3.79
N ASN A 130 30.05 -27.65 5.01
CA ASN A 130 31.40 -27.96 5.45
C ASN A 130 31.78 -29.30 4.81
N VAL A 131 32.31 -29.25 3.59
CA VAL A 131 32.90 -30.41 2.93
C VAL A 131 34.38 -30.42 3.28
N SER A 132 34.71 -31.07 4.39
CA SER A 132 36.05 -31.58 4.62
C SER A 132 36.04 -33.06 4.23
N PHE A 133 36.63 -33.36 3.08
CA PHE A 133 37.08 -34.70 2.74
C PHE A 133 38.24 -35.07 3.66
N ASP A 134 38.23 -36.32 4.12
CA ASP A 134 39.30 -37.13 4.75
C ASP A 134 40.52 -36.42 5.37
#